data_AF-A0A1J3CCE5-F1
#
_entry.id   AF-A0A1J3CCE5-F1
#
_cell.length_a   1.000
_cell.length_b   1.000
_cell.length_c   1.000
_cell.angle_alpha   90.00
_cell.angle_beta   90.00
_cell.angle_gamma   90.00
#
_symmetry.space_group_name_H-M   'P 1'
#
loop_
_entity.id
_entity.type
_entity.pdbx_description
1 polymer ?
#
loop_
_entity_poly.entity_id
_entity_poly.type
_entity_poly.pdbx_seq_one_letter_code
_entity_poly.pdbx_strand_id
1 'polypeptide(L)'
;AKYKGLFDKVMDEIEVKLPILDALMLIPPYQKFLKDAILERTKEVQGMVVLSQECSAIIQSRVVTKKLGDPGSFTLPCSLGPLSFRNSLCDLGASVSIMPLTVAKRLGFS
;
A
#
# COMPACT_ATOMS: atom_id res chain seq x y z
N ALA A 1 6.46 -63.84 -12.06
CA ALA A 1 7.36 -63.12 -12.98
C ALA A 1 6.63 -62.51 -14.17
N LYS A 2 5.88 -63.30 -14.97
CA LYS A 2 5.24 -62.86 -16.22
C LYS A 2 4.31 -61.63 -16.12
N TYR A 3 3.58 -61.49 -15.01
CA TYR A 3 2.63 -60.39 -14.81
C TYR A 3 3.26 -59.11 -14.26
N LYS A 4 4.43 -59.22 -13.61
CA LYS A 4 5.11 -58.07 -13.00
C LYS A 4 5.69 -57.14 -14.07
N GLY A 5 6.40 -57.71 -15.04
CA GLY A 5 6.94 -56.93 -16.16
C GLY A 5 5.87 -56.30 -17.05
N LEU A 6 4.65 -56.86 -17.08
CA LEU A 6 3.52 -56.25 -17.79
C LEU A 6 2.93 -55.07 -17.01
N PHE A 7 2.84 -55.20 -15.67
CA PHE A 7 2.35 -54.14 -14.78
C PHE A 7 3.27 -52.92 -14.79
N ASP A 8 4.58 -53.13 -14.65
CA ASP A 8 5.57 -52.04 -14.62
C ASP A 8 5.55 -51.24 -15.93
N LYS A 9 5.36 -51.92 -17.07
CA LYS A 9 5.29 -51.29 -18.40
C LYS A 9 4.04 -50.43 -18.60
N VAL A 10 2.90 -50.87 -18.06
CA VAL A 10 1.64 -50.11 -18.11
C VAL A 10 1.70 -48.88 -17.21
N MET A 11 2.38 -48.97 -16.05
CA MET A 11 2.54 -47.84 -15.13
C MET A 11 3.50 -46.76 -15.67
N ASP A 12 4.56 -47.15 -16.37
CA ASP A 12 5.50 -46.21 -17.01
C ASP A 12 4.85 -45.39 -18.14
N GLU A 13 3.81 -45.93 -18.79
CA GLU A 13 3.06 -45.25 -19.85
C GLU A 13 1.91 -44.36 -19.31
N ILE A 14 1.58 -44.48 -18.02
CA ILE A 14 0.50 -43.71 -17.38
C ILE A 14 1.05 -42.35 -16.92
N GLU A 15 0.90 -41.33 -17.78
CA GLU A 15 1.15 -39.94 -17.42
C GLU A 15 -0.08 -39.35 -16.70
N VAL A 16 -0.13 -39.45 -15.37
CA VAL A 16 -1.24 -38.87 -14.59
C VAL A 16 -1.07 -37.35 -14.50
N LYS A 17 -1.71 -36.60 -15.41
CA LYS A 17 -1.82 -35.13 -15.34
C LYS A 17 -2.92 -34.70 -14.37
N LEU A 18 -2.92 -35.26 -13.17
CA LEU A 18 -3.85 -34.84 -12.13
C LEU A 18 -3.18 -33.71 -11.34
N PRO A 19 -3.79 -32.51 -11.29
CA PRO A 19 -3.30 -31.44 -10.43
C PRO A 19 -3.14 -31.95 -9.00
N ILE A 20 -2.05 -31.57 -8.34
CA ILE A 20 -1.72 -32.02 -6.98
C ILE A 20 -2.89 -31.80 -6.02
N LEU A 21 -3.61 -30.69 -6.18
CA LEU A 21 -4.78 -30.37 -5.36
C LEU A 21 -5.91 -31.39 -5.53
N ASP A 22 -6.18 -31.83 -6.76
CA ASP A 22 -7.18 -32.84 -7.06
C ASP A 22 -6.75 -34.22 -6.53
N ALA A 23 -5.47 -34.55 -6.62
CA ALA A 23 -4.90 -35.77 -6.04
C ALA A 23 -5.07 -35.80 -4.50
N LEU A 24 -4.81 -34.68 -3.83
CA LEU A 24 -4.95 -34.55 -2.38
C LEU A 24 -6.42 -34.53 -1.93
N MET A 25 -7.32 -33.97 -2.74
CA MET A 25 -8.76 -34.00 -2.50
C MET A 25 -9.36 -35.42 -2.55
N LEU A 26 -8.74 -36.35 -3.28
CA LEU A 26 -9.14 -37.76 -3.32
C LEU A 26 -8.77 -38.53 -2.05
N ILE A 27 -7.90 -37.98 -1.20
CA ILE A 27 -7.47 -38.61 0.05
C ILE A 27 -8.40 -38.12 1.19
N PRO A 28 -9.27 -39.00 1.75
CA PRO A 28 -10.36 -38.57 2.63
C PRO A 28 -9.94 -37.74 3.87
N PRO A 29 -8.81 -38.05 4.55
CA PRO A 29 -8.31 -37.21 5.64
C PRO A 29 -7.97 -35.76 5.23
N TYR A 30 -7.43 -35.55 4.03
CA TYR A 30 -7.00 -34.24 3.56
C TYR A 30 -8.14 -33.44 2.90
N GLN A 31 -9.16 -34.13 2.38
CA GLN A 31 -10.30 -33.51 1.72
C GLN A 31 -10.99 -32.46 2.61
N LYS A 32 -11.24 -32.78 3.88
CA LYS A 32 -11.91 -31.86 4.81
C LYS A 32 -11.04 -30.65 5.11
N PHE A 33 -9.79 -30.90 5.49
CA PHE A 33 -8.82 -29.86 5.82
C PHE A 33 -8.61 -28.86 4.67
N LEU A 34 -8.42 -29.37 3.44
CA LEU A 34 -8.20 -28.53 2.27
C LEU A 34 -9.43 -27.70 1.91
N LYS A 35 -10.64 -28.29 2.02
CA LYS A 35 -11.89 -27.55 1.80
C LYS A 35 -12.05 -26.40 2.79
N ASP A 36 -11.79 -26.66 4.07
CA ASP A 36 -11.90 -25.64 5.12
C ASP A 36 -10.87 -24.52 4.91
N ALA A 37 -9.61 -24.88 4.59
CA ALA A 37 -8.54 -23.91 4.33
C ALA A 37 -8.81 -23.04 3.08
N ILE A 38 -9.32 -23.64 1.99
CA ILE A 38 -9.70 -22.91 0.78
C ILE A 38 -10.84 -21.94 1.09
N LEU A 39 -11.84 -22.38 1.85
CA LEU A 39 -12.98 -21.55 2.22
C LEU A 39 -12.56 -20.34 3.06
N GLU A 40 -11.69 -20.53 4.04
CA GLU A 40 -11.14 -19.47 4.88
C GLU A 40 -10.37 -18.44 4.04
N ARG A 41 -9.43 -18.90 3.21
CA ARG A 41 -8.67 -18.03 2.29
C ARG A 41 -9.58 -17.27 1.33
N THR A 42 -10.63 -17.91 0.82
CA THR A 42 -11.58 -17.26 -0.09
C THR A 42 -12.32 -16.13 0.61
N LYS A 43 -12.75 -16.33 1.87
CA LYS A 43 -13.39 -15.28 2.67
C LYS A 43 -12.45 -14.11 2.96
N GLU A 44 -11.19 -14.39 3.31
CA GLU A 44 -10.19 -13.35 3.52
C GLU A 44 -9.97 -12.50 2.26
N VAL A 45 -9.77 -13.14 1.11
CA VAL A 45 -9.56 -12.45 -0.18
C VAL A 45 -10.78 -11.61 -0.54
N GLN A 46 -12.00 -12.13 -0.39
CA GLN A 46 -13.23 -11.37 -0.62
C GLN A 46 -13.32 -10.15 0.30
N GLY A 47 -13.01 -10.31 1.59
CA GLY A 47 -12.96 -9.20 2.55
C GLY A 47 -11.96 -8.12 2.15
N MET A 48 -10.77 -8.50 1.70
CA MET A 48 -9.76 -7.55 1.21
C MET A 48 -10.22 -6.77 -0.04
N VAL A 49 -10.89 -7.45 -0.98
CA VAL A 49 -11.43 -6.81 -2.19
C VAL A 49 -12.50 -5.77 -1.84
N VAL A 50 -13.41 -6.11 -0.92
CA VAL A 50 -14.46 -5.20 -0.45
C VAL A 50 -13.84 -3.97 0.23
N LEU A 51 -12.92 -4.17 1.17
CA LEU A 51 -12.21 -3.06 1.84
C LEU A 51 -11.46 -2.16 0.85
N SER A 52 -10.81 -2.75 -0.15
CA SER A 52 -10.11 -1.99 -1.19
C SER A 52 -11.07 -1.15 -2.03
N GLN A 53 -12.23 -1.70 -2.39
CA GLN A 53 -13.25 -0.97 -3.15
C GLN A 53 -13.85 0.17 -2.31
N GLU A 54 -14.17 -0.08 -1.04
CA GLU A 54 -14.67 0.94 -0.11
C GLU A 54 -13.65 2.06 0.09
N CYS A 55 -12.38 1.72 0.32
CA CYS A 55 -11.30 2.70 0.45
C CYS A 55 -11.13 3.52 -0.84
N SER A 56 -11.18 2.87 -2.00
CA SER A 56 -11.12 3.57 -3.30
C SER A 56 -12.31 4.52 -3.47
N ALA A 57 -13.52 4.09 -3.12
CA ALA A 57 -14.72 4.92 -3.18
C ALA A 57 -14.64 6.11 -2.21
N ILE A 58 -14.07 5.94 -1.01
CA ILE A 58 -13.83 7.04 -0.06
C ILE A 58 -12.80 8.03 -0.59
N ILE A 59 -11.70 7.54 -1.18
CA ILE A 59 -10.66 8.38 -1.77
C ILE A 59 -11.18 9.15 -2.98
N GLN A 60 -12.05 8.54 -3.80
CA GLN A 60 -12.66 9.18 -4.97
C GLN A 60 -13.79 10.15 -4.60
N SER A 61 -14.58 9.82 -3.56
CA SER A 61 -15.69 10.67 -3.09
C SER A 61 -15.20 11.90 -2.33
N ARG A 62 -14.05 11.82 -1.68
CA ARG A 62 -13.29 13.02 -1.33
C ARG A 62 -12.84 13.62 -2.65
N VAL A 63 -13.49 14.71 -3.07
CA VAL A 63 -13.03 15.57 -4.16
C VAL A 63 -11.53 15.75 -3.96
N VAL A 64 -10.72 15.09 -4.79
CA VAL A 64 -9.28 15.26 -4.78
C VAL A 64 -9.09 16.66 -5.29
N THR A 65 -9.04 17.62 -4.35
CA THR A 65 -8.75 19.01 -4.63
C THR A 65 -7.50 19.00 -5.48
N LYS A 66 -7.61 19.59 -6.68
CA LYS A 66 -6.53 19.62 -7.65
C LYS A 66 -5.28 20.11 -6.91
N LYS A 67 -4.26 19.24 -6.78
CA LYS A 67 -2.99 19.63 -6.16
C LYS A 67 -2.49 20.84 -6.93
N LEU A 68 -2.46 21.98 -6.26
CA LEU A 68 -1.83 23.17 -6.80
C LEU A 68 -0.32 22.89 -6.82
N GLY A 69 0.36 23.29 -7.89
CA GLY A 69 1.81 23.20 -7.96
C GLY A 69 2.45 24.00 -6.83
N ASP A 70 3.65 23.61 -6.42
CA ASP A 70 4.41 24.37 -5.45
C ASP A 70 4.71 25.77 -6.02
N PRO A 71 4.26 26.86 -5.37
CA PRO A 71 4.61 28.21 -5.80
C PRO A 71 6.10 28.53 -5.63
N GLY A 72 6.87 27.69 -4.94
CA GLY A 72 8.27 27.92 -4.63
C GLY A 72 8.44 29.02 -3.58
N SER A 73 9.40 29.91 -3.80
CA SER A 73 9.63 31.04 -2.89
C SER A 73 8.84 32.28 -3.32
N PHE A 74 8.13 32.89 -2.37
CA PHE A 74 7.29 34.06 -2.59
C PHE A 74 7.39 35.01 -1.41
N THR A 75 6.90 36.25 -1.55
CA THR A 75 6.90 37.22 -0.43
C THR A 75 5.49 37.45 0.09
N LEU A 76 5.34 37.45 1.41
CA LEU A 76 4.12 37.81 2.10
C LEU A 76 4.37 38.93 3.11
N PRO A 77 3.39 39.80 3.37
CA PRO A 77 3.45 40.64 4.55
C PRO A 77 3.39 39.77 5.81
N CYS A 78 4.22 40.07 6.80
CA CYS A 78 4.15 39.43 8.11
C CYS A 78 4.40 40.43 9.23
N SER A 79 3.93 40.09 10.43
CA SER A 79 4.23 40.84 11.63
C SER A 79 4.88 39.92 12.66
N LEU A 80 5.87 40.46 13.37
CA LEU A 80 6.63 39.75 14.38
C LEU A 80 6.70 40.63 15.62
N GLY A 81 5.88 40.30 16.63
CA GLY A 81 5.65 41.18 17.77
C GLY A 81 5.15 42.56 17.30
N PRO A 82 5.77 43.67 17.73
CA PRO A 82 5.38 45.02 17.31
C PRO A 82 5.92 45.43 15.93
N LEU A 83 6.74 44.58 15.27
CA LEU A 83 7.34 44.90 13.98
C LEU A 83 6.45 44.38 12.84
N SER A 84 6.23 45.19 11.81
CA SER A 84 5.53 44.78 10.59
C SER A 84 6.46 44.87 9.37
N PHE A 85 6.41 43.86 8.52
CA PHE A 85 7.22 43.69 7.32
C PHE A 85 6.29 43.51 6.13
N ARG A 86 6.45 44.35 5.11
CA ARG A 86 5.62 44.27 3.88
C ARG A 86 6.00 43.07 3.01
N ASN A 87 7.29 42.73 2.97
CA ASN A 87 7.85 41.69 2.11
C ASN A 87 8.73 40.75 2.94
N SER A 88 8.17 39.66 3.42
CA SER A 88 8.89 38.59 4.09
C SER A 88 8.93 37.37 3.19
N LEU A 89 10.14 36.86 2.94
CA LEU A 89 10.34 35.69 2.09
C LEU A 89 9.76 34.45 2.77
N CYS A 90 8.88 33.76 2.06
CA CYS A 90 8.32 32.47 2.43
C CYS A 90 8.77 31.47 1.36
N ASP A 91 9.55 30.49 1.78
CA ASP A 91 10.08 29.46 0.90
C ASP A 91 9.55 28.09 1.37
N LEU A 92 8.66 27.48 0.59
CA LEU A 92 8.05 26.19 0.94
C LEU A 92 9.05 25.03 0.86
N GLY A 93 10.19 25.24 0.18
CA GLY A 93 11.31 24.30 0.16
C GLY A 93 12.26 24.41 1.37
N ALA A 94 12.14 25.45 2.19
CA ALA A 94 13.02 25.67 3.32
C ALA A 94 12.55 24.89 4.56
N SER A 95 13.47 24.19 5.22
CA SER A 95 13.20 23.46 6.46
C SER A 95 13.36 24.30 7.74
N VAL A 96 13.91 25.52 7.62
CA VAL A 96 14.21 26.42 8.74
C VAL A 96 13.83 27.86 8.43
N SER A 97 13.43 28.61 9.46
CA SER A 97 13.15 30.05 9.37
C SER A 97 14.38 30.87 9.77
N ILE A 98 14.84 31.76 8.90
CA ILE A 98 15.99 32.64 9.16
C ILE A 98 15.50 34.04 9.53
N MET A 99 16.08 34.62 10.58
CA MET A 99 15.86 36.01 10.98
C MET A 99 17.20 36.77 10.91
N PRO A 100 17.27 37.90 10.19
CA PRO A 100 18.46 38.74 10.22
C PRO A 100 18.77 39.23 11.64
N LEU A 101 20.05 39.29 12.01
CA LEU A 101 20.48 39.76 13.33
C LEU A 101 19.95 41.16 13.66
N THR A 102 19.83 42.03 12.65
CA THR A 102 19.27 43.38 12.81
C THR A 102 17.79 43.34 13.27
N VAL A 103 17.02 42.37 12.79
CA VAL A 103 15.63 42.15 13.22
C VAL A 103 15.59 41.57 14.63
N ALA A 104 16.45 40.60 14.93
CA ALA A 104 16.55 40.03 16.27
C ALA A 104 16.88 41.09 17.33
N LYS A 105 17.84 41.98 17.04
CA LYS A 105 18.18 43.12 17.93
C LYS A 105 17.00 44.07 18.14
N ARG A 106 16.20 44.35 17.10
CA ARG A 106 15.00 45.19 17.21
C ARG A 106 13.90 44.56 18.07
N LEU A 107 13.94 43.25 18.28
CA LEU A 107 13.03 42.52 19.18
C LEU A 107 13.59 42.40 20.60
N GLY A 108 14.78 42.93 20.86
CA GLY A 108 15.41 42.88 22.18
C GLY A 108 16.22 41.62 22.45
N PHE A 109 16.50 40.79 21.42
CA PHE A 109 17.46 39.69 21.57
C PHE A 109 18.88 40.28 21.57
N SER A 110 19.59 40.13 22.71
CA SER A 110 20.97 40.58 22.93
C SER A 110 21.98 39.47 22.66
#